data_AF-A0A3D5B4K3-F1
#
_entry.id   AF-A0A3D5B4K3-F1
#
_cell.length_a   1.000
_cell.length_b   1.000
_cell.length_c   1.000
_cell.angle_alpha   90.00
_cell.angle_beta   90.00
_cell.angle_gamma   90.00
#
_symmetry.space_group_name_H-M   'P 1'
#
loop_
_entity.id
_entity.type
_entity.pdbx_description
1 polymer ?
#
loop_
_entity_poly.entity_id
_entity_poly.type
_entity_poly.pdbx_seq_one_letter_code
_entity_poly.pdbx_strand_id
1 'polypeptide(L)'
;MDDMIEKNQDIVSDSDSEPKWYVIHTYSTYELAVRDNILKMVENTGLQDQIFDVVVPQEEEIVETKTKRKLVLRKKFPTYAFIKMINTPHVYYMVTRIHGVTGFVGAGGKPEALTPEEVRRNGLEKIKAEDLGLKVGDRVRIISGA
;
A
#
# COMPACT_ATOMS: atom_id res chain seq x y z
N MET A 1 3.19 29.94 34.80
CA MET A 1 2.22 30.64 33.95
C MET A 1 3.04 31.39 32.93
N ASP A 2 3.38 30.83 31.78
CA ASP A 2 2.72 29.72 31.07
C ASP A 2 3.74 28.79 30.43
N ASP A 3 3.37 27.52 30.48
CA ASP A 3 4.09 26.34 30.05
C ASP A 3 4.17 26.25 28.52
N MET A 4 5.21 25.55 28.08
CA MET A 4 5.43 24.93 26.77
C MET A 4 4.15 24.64 25.96
N ILE A 5 4.15 25.01 24.66
CA ILE A 5 3.71 24.10 23.59
C ILE A 5 4.66 24.25 22.41
N GLU A 6 5.52 23.24 22.28
CA GLU A 6 6.42 22.99 21.16
C GLU A 6 5.73 22.05 20.15
N LYS A 7 6.19 22.10 18.89
CA LYS A 7 6.00 21.13 17.78
C LYS A 7 4.67 21.13 17.04
N ASN A 8 4.72 21.61 15.80
CA ASN A 8 4.61 20.73 14.63
C ASN A 8 4.91 21.54 13.36
N GLN A 9 6.15 21.46 12.90
CA GLN A 9 6.53 21.90 11.56
C GLN A 9 7.27 20.75 10.88
N ASP A 10 6.63 19.58 10.80
CA ASP A 10 7.02 18.52 9.88
C ASP A 10 6.45 18.85 8.49
N ILE A 11 6.96 19.93 7.89
CA ILE A 11 6.92 20.12 6.44
C ILE A 11 8.33 19.80 5.95
N VAL A 12 8.68 18.52 5.98
CA VAL A 12 9.86 18.03 5.27
C VAL A 12 9.53 17.96 3.79
N SER A 13 10.09 18.92 3.06
CA SER A 13 10.19 18.94 1.62
C SER A 13 11.13 17.81 1.17
N ASP A 14 10.59 16.66 0.79
CA ASP A 14 11.37 15.59 0.17
C ASP A 14 10.90 15.33 -1.27
N SER A 15 11.67 15.94 -2.17
CA SER A 15 12.02 15.52 -3.53
C SER A 15 10.94 14.76 -4.32
N ASP A 16 10.38 15.41 -5.34
CA ASP A 16 9.53 14.85 -6.41
C ASP A 16 10.17 13.68 -7.21
N SER A 17 11.28 13.12 -6.75
CA SER A 17 12.03 12.04 -7.40
C SER A 17 12.14 10.76 -6.57
N GLU A 18 11.69 10.75 -5.31
CA GLU A 18 11.71 9.54 -4.50
C GLU A 18 10.42 8.72 -4.67
N PRO A 19 10.52 7.40 -4.86
CA PRO A 19 9.35 6.55 -5.00
C PRO A 19 8.63 6.38 -3.67
N LYS A 20 7.38 6.82 -3.62
CA LYS A 20 6.50 6.72 -2.45
C LYS A 20 5.40 5.72 -2.70
N TRP A 21 4.82 5.22 -1.62
CA TRP A 21 3.65 4.35 -1.69
C TRP A 21 2.38 5.18 -1.78
N TYR A 22 1.48 4.80 -2.68
CA TYR A 22 0.19 5.42 -2.88
C TYR A 22 -0.90 4.36 -2.86
N VAL A 23 -2.13 4.79 -2.60
CA VAL A 23 -3.30 3.90 -2.58
C VAL A 23 -4.19 4.20 -3.78
N ILE A 24 -4.56 3.15 -4.49
CA ILE A 24 -5.50 3.18 -5.61
C ILE A 24 -6.81 2.56 -5.17
N HIS A 25 -7.91 3.24 -5.46
CA HIS A 25 -9.25 2.69 -5.34
C HIS A 25 -9.63 1.99 -6.66
N THR A 26 -10.20 0.80 -6.53
CA THR A 26 -10.55 -0.09 -7.63
C THR A 26 -11.96 -0.62 -7.48
N TYR A 27 -12.58 -1.09 -8.56
CA TYR A 27 -13.84 -1.80 -8.45
C TYR A 27 -13.67 -3.12 -7.70
N SER A 28 -14.61 -3.45 -6.82
CA SER A 28 -14.66 -4.75 -6.12
C SER A 28 -14.47 -5.89 -7.12
N THR A 29 -13.60 -6.85 -6.79
CA THR A 29 -13.18 -8.00 -7.63
C THR A 29 -12.12 -7.73 -8.70
N TYR A 30 -11.78 -6.47 -9.00
CA TYR A 30 -10.80 -6.13 -10.04
C TYR A 30 -9.37 -5.93 -9.52
N GLU A 31 -9.12 -5.90 -8.21
CA GLU A 31 -7.80 -5.56 -7.63
C GLU A 31 -6.62 -6.35 -8.23
N LEU A 32 -6.77 -7.68 -8.37
CA LEU A 32 -5.76 -8.55 -8.98
C LEU A 32 -5.55 -8.24 -10.46
N ALA A 33 -6.64 -8.07 -11.19
CA ALA A 33 -6.59 -7.70 -12.61
C ALA A 33 -5.96 -6.32 -12.80
N VAL A 34 -6.26 -5.36 -11.93
CA VAL A 34 -5.65 -4.01 -11.93
C VAL A 34 -4.15 -4.12 -11.69
N ARG A 35 -3.70 -4.90 -10.69
CA ARG A 35 -2.27 -5.15 -10.46
C ARG A 35 -1.60 -5.70 -11.72
N ASP A 36 -2.14 -6.77 -12.29
CA ASP A 36 -1.56 -7.42 -13.47
C ASP A 36 -1.57 -6.49 -14.70
N ASN A 37 -2.60 -5.66 -14.84
CA ASN A 37 -2.67 -4.65 -15.90
C ASN A 37 -1.66 -3.51 -15.70
N ILE A 38 -1.44 -3.06 -14.46
CA ILE A 38 -0.40 -2.06 -14.14
C ILE A 38 0.96 -2.63 -14.50
N LEU A 39 1.28 -3.86 -14.08
CA LEU A 39 2.57 -4.50 -14.37
C LEU A 39 2.80 -4.62 -15.89
N LYS A 40 1.81 -5.14 -16.63
CA LYS A 40 1.88 -5.21 -18.10
C LYS A 40 2.02 -3.84 -18.75
N MET A 41 1.29 -2.84 -18.24
CA MET A 41 1.39 -1.47 -18.74
C MET A 41 2.80 -0.93 -18.55
N VAL A 42 3.39 -1.14 -17.37
CA VAL A 42 4.76 -0.74 -17.04
C VAL A 42 5.78 -1.40 -17.97
N GLU A 43 5.64 -2.70 -18.23
CA GLU A 43 6.49 -3.44 -19.16
C GLU A 43 6.36 -2.92 -20.60
N ASN A 44 5.14 -2.64 -21.07
CA ASN A 44 4.90 -2.19 -22.44
C ASN A 44 5.32 -0.73 -22.70
N THR A 45 5.24 0.13 -21.69
CA THR A 45 5.53 1.57 -21.83
C THR A 45 6.93 1.96 -21.35
N GLY A 46 7.68 1.03 -20.75
CA GLY A 46 9.00 1.29 -20.21
C GLY A 46 8.97 2.17 -18.95
N LEU A 47 7.93 2.06 -18.12
CA LEU A 47 7.79 2.84 -16.89
C LEU A 47 8.45 2.20 -15.66
N GLN A 48 9.35 1.24 -15.85
CA GLN A 48 9.99 0.50 -14.74
C GLN A 48 10.80 1.42 -13.82
N ASP A 49 11.28 2.55 -14.34
CA ASP A 49 12.00 3.57 -13.56
C ASP A 49 11.07 4.49 -12.75
N GLN A 50 9.75 4.40 -12.97
CA GLN A 50 8.75 5.26 -12.30
C GLN A 50 7.78 4.46 -11.43
N ILE A 51 7.44 3.23 -11.79
CA ILE A 51 6.60 2.32 -10.98
C ILE A 51 7.46 1.11 -10.59
N PHE A 52 7.64 0.94 -9.28
CA PHE A 52 8.56 -0.05 -8.71
C PHE A 52 7.85 -1.31 -8.22
N ASP A 53 6.67 -1.15 -7.62
CA ASP A 53 5.95 -2.28 -7.03
C ASP A 53 4.44 -2.02 -6.97
N VAL A 54 3.65 -3.09 -7.00
CA VAL A 54 2.19 -3.05 -6.88
C VAL A 54 1.72 -4.22 -6.02
N VAL A 55 1.12 -3.90 -4.87
CA VAL A 55 0.71 -4.87 -3.86
C VAL A 55 -0.80 -4.79 -3.65
N VAL A 56 -1.47 -5.94 -3.67
CA VAL A 56 -2.90 -6.04 -3.30
C VAL A 56 -2.97 -6.59 -1.87
N PRO A 57 -3.70 -5.96 -0.93
CA PRO A 57 -3.84 -6.44 0.43
C PRO A 57 -4.70 -7.71 0.49
N GLN A 58 -4.03 -8.86 0.41
CA GLN A 58 -4.62 -10.19 0.50
C GLN A 58 -4.00 -10.91 1.68
N GLU A 59 -4.82 -11.46 2.58
CA GLU A 59 -4.36 -12.36 3.64
C GLU A 59 -4.52 -13.80 3.16
N GLU A 60 -3.46 -14.59 3.26
CA GLU A 60 -3.50 -16.03 3.01
C GLU A 60 -4.05 -16.72 4.26
N GLU A 61 -5.32 -17.13 4.24
CA GLU A 61 -5.94 -17.92 5.30
C GLU A 61 -5.75 -19.41 5.00
N ILE A 62 -5.01 -20.13 5.86
CA ILE A 62 -4.89 -21.59 5.72
C ILE A 62 -6.13 -22.22 6.33
N VAL A 63 -7.09 -22.60 5.48
CA VAL A 63 -8.26 -23.37 5.92
C VAL A 63 -7.82 -24.82 6.07
N GLU A 64 -7.61 -25.26 7.32
CA GLU A 64 -7.41 -26.67 7.64
C GLU A 64 -8.77 -27.39 7.66
N THR A 65 -9.07 -28.12 6.59
CA THR A 65 -10.18 -29.09 6.61
C THR A 65 -9.61 -30.45 7.01
N LYS A 66 -10.38 -31.28 7.73
CA LYS A 66 -10.00 -32.61 8.29
C LYS A 66 -9.29 -33.60 7.33
N THR A 67 -9.18 -33.30 6.04
CA THR A 67 -8.53 -34.17 5.05
C THR A 67 -7.59 -33.43 4.09
N LYS A 68 -7.61 -32.08 4.03
CA LYS A 68 -6.73 -31.27 3.15
C LYS A 68 -6.52 -29.85 3.70
N ARG A 69 -5.28 -29.36 3.63
CA ARG A 69 -4.94 -27.95 3.85
C ARG A 69 -5.21 -27.18 2.56
N LYS A 70 -6.06 -26.16 2.60
CA LYS A 70 -6.32 -25.27 1.46
C LYS A 70 -5.93 -23.85 1.85
N LEU A 71 -4.99 -23.26 1.11
CA LEU A 71 -4.74 -21.82 1.15
C LEU A 71 -5.95 -21.11 0.52
N VAL A 72 -6.66 -20.32 1.31
CA VAL A 72 -7.78 -19.49 0.88
C VAL A 72 -7.34 -18.04 1.07
N LEU A 73 -7.18 -17.31 -0.03
CA LEU A 73 -6.86 -15.88 0.06
C LEU A 73 -8.12 -15.10 0.43
N ARG A 74 -8.12 -14.46 1.60
CA ARG A 74 -9.18 -13.57 2.07
C ARG A 74 -8.71 -12.12 2.00
N LYS A 75 -9.57 -11.24 1.50
CA LYS A 75 -9.22 -9.84 1.25
C LYS A 75 -9.36 -9.04 2.55
N LYS A 76 -8.26 -8.44 3.01
CA LYS A 76 -8.24 -7.58 4.21
C LYS A 76 -8.87 -6.22 3.94
N PHE A 77 -8.66 -5.70 2.73
CA PHE A 77 -9.25 -4.46 2.26
C PHE A 77 -9.82 -4.67 0.85
N PRO A 78 -11.11 -5.00 0.70
CA PRO A 78 -11.73 -5.03 -0.62
C PRO A 78 -11.67 -3.61 -1.20
N THR A 79 -11.52 -3.53 -2.53
CA THR A 79 -11.45 -2.32 -3.36
C THR A 79 -10.14 -1.54 -3.37
N TYR A 80 -9.08 -1.97 -2.68
CA TYR A 80 -7.83 -1.21 -2.62
C TYR A 80 -6.63 -1.96 -3.20
N ALA A 81 -5.71 -1.22 -3.82
CA ALA A 81 -4.38 -1.67 -4.21
C ALA A 81 -3.34 -0.61 -3.82
N PHE A 82 -2.14 -1.05 -3.48
CA PHE A 82 -1.00 -0.20 -3.15
C PHE A 82 -0.03 -0.18 -4.33
N ILE A 83 0.51 0.99 -4.64
CA ILE A 83 1.48 1.18 -5.73
C ILE A 83 2.67 1.98 -5.21
N LYS A 84 3.89 1.51 -5.46
CA LYS A 84 5.12 2.24 -5.21
C LYS A 84 5.55 2.93 -6.50
N MET A 85 5.46 4.25 -6.54
CA MET A 85 5.78 5.01 -7.76
C MET A 85 6.34 6.40 -7.47
N ILE A 86 6.95 7.02 -8.48
CA ILE A 86 7.24 8.46 -8.49
C ILE A 86 6.00 9.16 -9.04
N ASN A 87 5.46 10.12 -8.29
CA ASN A 87 4.24 10.82 -8.67
C ASN A 87 4.51 11.83 -9.80
N THR A 88 4.44 11.37 -11.05
CA THR A 88 4.47 12.23 -12.23
C THR A 88 3.06 12.34 -12.86
N PRO A 89 2.70 13.48 -13.47
CA PRO A 89 1.41 13.63 -14.17
C PRO A 89 1.17 12.55 -15.23
N HIS A 90 2.23 12.10 -15.88
CA HIS A 90 2.19 11.02 -16.87
C HIS A 90 1.78 9.69 -16.23
N VAL A 91 2.47 9.28 -15.15
CA VAL A 91 2.15 8.04 -14.41
C VAL A 91 0.73 8.09 -13.85
N TYR A 92 0.35 9.21 -13.23
CA TYR A 92 -1.01 9.42 -12.72
C TYR A 92 -2.08 9.18 -13.79
N TYR A 93 -1.90 9.76 -14.97
CA TYR A 93 -2.83 9.61 -16.08
C TYR A 93 -2.88 8.18 -16.62
N MET A 94 -1.74 7.49 -16.66
CA MET A 94 -1.67 6.11 -17.14
C MET A 94 -2.39 5.17 -16.18
N VAL A 95 -2.14 5.30 -14.86
CA VAL A 95 -2.79 4.47 -13.84
C VAL A 95 -4.31 4.69 -13.82
N THR A 96 -4.78 5.93 -13.91
CA THR A 96 -6.23 6.24 -13.91
C THR A 96 -6.96 5.77 -15.16
N ARG A 97 -6.25 5.50 -16.26
CA ARG A 97 -6.83 4.93 -17.49
C ARG A 97 -6.96 3.41 -17.47
N ILE A 98 -6.38 2.74 -16.49
CA ILE A 98 -6.46 1.28 -16.39
C ILE A 98 -7.90 0.87 -16.02
N HIS A 99 -8.44 -0.08 -16.78
CA HIS A 99 -9.75 -0.63 -16.49
C HIS A 99 -9.77 -1.28 -15.10
N GLY A 100 -10.76 -0.90 -14.29
CA GLY A 100 -10.85 -1.36 -12.90
C GLY A 100 -10.38 -0.33 -11.87
N VAL A 101 -9.66 0.73 -12.28
CA VAL A 101 -9.24 1.83 -11.41
C VAL A 101 -10.32 2.91 -11.37
N THR A 102 -10.73 3.31 -10.17
CA THR A 102 -11.67 4.42 -9.97
C THR A 102 -10.96 5.73 -9.69
N GLY A 103 -9.75 5.67 -9.13
CA GLY A 103 -8.90 6.83 -8.88
C GLY A 103 -7.91 6.57 -7.75
N PHE A 104 -7.10 7.57 -7.43
CA PHE A 104 -6.26 7.53 -6.24
C PHE A 104 -7.06 7.92 -5.00
N VAL A 105 -6.66 7.37 -3.86
CA VAL A 105 -7.18 7.77 -2.56
C VAL A 105 -6.42 9.03 -2.13
N GLY A 106 -7.17 10.11 -1.99
CA GLY A 106 -6.67 11.40 -1.52
C GLY A 106 -7.68 12.51 -1.79
N ALA A 107 -7.41 13.69 -1.25
CA ALA A 107 -8.29 14.85 -1.40
C ALA A 107 -8.53 15.18 -2.89
N GLY A 108 -9.78 15.04 -3.34
CA GLY A 108 -10.18 15.31 -4.73
C GLY A 108 -9.65 14.30 -5.76
N GLY A 109 -9.31 13.08 -5.34
CA GLY A 109 -8.83 12.02 -6.24
C GLY A 109 -7.36 12.14 -6.62
N LYS A 110 -6.61 13.00 -5.92
CA LYS A 110 -5.16 13.14 -6.09
C LYS A 110 -4.41 12.00 -5.38
N PRO A 111 -3.23 11.61 -5.87
CA PRO A 111 -2.39 10.61 -5.22
C PRO A 111 -1.84 11.18 -3.91
N GLU A 112 -2.28 10.60 -2.79
CA GLU A 112 -1.75 10.88 -1.46
C GLU A 112 -0.73 9.81 -1.06
N ALA A 113 0.47 10.25 -0.67
CA ALA A 113 1.54 9.36 -0.30
C ALA A 113 1.30 8.82 1.11
N LEU A 114 1.51 7.52 1.30
CA LEU A 114 1.49 6.89 2.61
C LEU A 114 2.69 7.33 3.43
N THR A 115 2.45 7.56 4.72
CA THR A 115 3.52 7.80 5.68
C THR A 115 4.34 6.52 5.90
N PRO A 116 5.63 6.64 6.29
CA PRO A 116 6.46 5.48 6.60
C PRO A 116 5.83 4.56 7.66
N GLU A 117 5.10 5.12 8.63
CA GLU A 117 4.37 4.35 9.64
C GLU A 117 3.24 3.51 9.05
N GLU A 118 2.50 4.04 8.07
CA GLU A 118 1.43 3.31 7.38
C GLU A 118 1.98 2.23 6.46
N VAL A 119 3.06 2.52 5.73
CA VAL A 119 3.79 1.53 4.92
C VAL A 119 4.22 0.35 5.79
N ARG A 120 4.80 0.64 6.96
CA ARG A 120 5.21 -0.36 7.96
C ARG A 120 4.04 -1.14 8.51
N ARG A 121 2.94 -0.48 8.86
CA ARG A 121 1.72 -1.10 9.42
C ARG A 121 1.04 -2.04 8.43
N ASN A 122 1.06 -1.70 7.14
CA ASN A 122 0.47 -2.51 6.07
C ASN A 122 1.43 -3.57 5.51
N GLY A 123 2.69 -3.62 5.98
CA GLY A 123 3.67 -4.61 5.52
C GLY A 123 4.06 -4.45 4.05
N LEU A 124 3.94 -3.23 3.50
CA LEU A 124 4.24 -2.94 2.09
C LEU A 124 5.74 -2.94 1.81
N GLU A 125 6.56 -2.69 2.84
CA GLU A 125 7.99 -2.91 2.80
C GLU A 125 8.36 -4.05 3.75
N LYS A 126 9.23 -4.96 3.28
CA LYS A 126 9.79 -6.01 4.10
C LYS A 126 10.67 -5.37 5.16
N ILE A 127 10.08 -5.13 6.34
CA ILE A 127 10.85 -4.77 7.53
C ILE A 127 11.77 -5.97 7.78
N LYS A 128 13.08 -5.80 7.64
CA LYS A 128 14.01 -6.74 8.25
C LYS A 128 13.65 -6.77 9.72
N ALA A 129 13.54 -7.95 10.32
CA ALA A 129 13.06 -8.13 11.69
C ALA A 129 13.85 -7.27 12.71
N GLU A 130 15.03 -6.78 12.34
CA GLU A 130 15.87 -5.85 13.09
C GLU A 130 15.26 -4.45 13.36
N ASP A 131 14.39 -3.90 12.48
CA ASP A 131 13.84 -2.53 12.63
C ASP A 131 12.49 -2.47 13.40
N LEU A 132 11.91 -3.64 13.65
CA LEU A 132 10.88 -3.78 14.67
C LEU A 132 11.62 -3.95 15.99
N GLY A 133 11.82 -2.86 16.73
CA GLY A 133 12.32 -2.86 18.11
C GLY A 133 11.44 -3.64 19.13
N LEU A 134 10.72 -4.66 18.68
CA LEU A 134 10.01 -5.64 19.46
C LEU A 134 11.02 -6.52 20.18
N LYS A 135 11.34 -6.13 21.42
CA LYS A 135 11.94 -7.08 22.37
C LYS A 135 10.89 -8.11 22.74
N VAL A 136 11.32 -9.38 22.77
CA VAL A 136 10.56 -10.51 23.33
C VAL A 136 10.10 -10.13 24.75
N GLY A 137 8.82 -9.77 24.90
CA GLY A 137 8.25 -9.24 26.15
C GLY A 137 7.15 -8.20 26.00
N ASP A 138 6.96 -7.61 24.82
CA ASP A 138 5.90 -6.62 24.60
C ASP A 138 4.49 -7.24 24.63
N ARG A 139 3.61 -6.65 25.46
CA ARG A 139 2.21 -7.06 25.60
C ARG A 139 1.39 -6.59 24.41
N VAL A 140 1.24 -7.46 23.41
CA VAL A 140 0.30 -7.24 22.31
C VAL A 140 -1.14 -7.40 22.83
N ARG A 141 -1.94 -6.34 22.70
CA ARG A 141 -3.37 -6.38 22.99
C ARG A 141 -4.09 -6.76 21.71
N ILE A 142 -4.58 -8.00 21.66
CA ILE A 142 -5.34 -8.51 20.52
C ILE A 142 -6.62 -7.68 20.40
N ILE A 143 -6.69 -6.83 19.38
CA ILE A 143 -7.93 -6.21 18.91
C ILE A 143 -8.37 -6.99 17.67
N SER A 144 -9.44 -7.75 17.81
CA SER A 144 -10.02 -8.64 16.80
C SER A 144 -9.37 -10.02 16.72
N GLY A 145 -10.11 -11.01 17.21
CA GLY A 145 -9.81 -12.44 17.09
C GLY A 145 -11.07 -13.20 16.72
N ALA A 146 -10.90 -14.14 15.80
CA ALA A 146 -11.63 -15.41 15.72
C ALA A 146 -10.69 -16.41 15.06
#